data_AF-A0A7Y3M7H4-F1
#
_entry.id   AF-A0A7Y3M7H4-F1
#
_cell.length_a   1.000
_cell.length_b   1.000
_cell.length_c   1.000
_cell.angle_alpha   90.00
_cell.angle_beta   90.00
_cell.angle_gamma   90.00
#
_symmetry.space_group_name_H-M   'P 1'
#
loop_
_entity.id
_entity.type
_entity.pdbx_description
1 polymer ?
#
loop_
_entity_poly.entity_id
_entity_poly.type
_entity_poly.pdbx_seq_one_letter_code
_entity_poly.pdbx_strand_id
1 'polypeptide(L)'
;LEPAPSDLTGIALRNDGRFKESEVLATIDGRYAVAAHGTREMPVWGAVFRERHRDDPLPIQRGMHDARALVDYLRTLQRERSDADSDESGEARDNP
;
A
#
# COMPACT_ATOMS: atom_id res chain seq x y z
N LEU A 1 -23.45 3.00 -4.04
CA LEU A 1 -22.49 3.82 -3.26
C LEU A 1 -21.11 3.38 -3.70
N GLU A 2 -20.29 4.30 -4.18
CA GLU A 2 -18.89 4.01 -4.49
C GLU A 2 -18.10 3.95 -3.17
N PRO A 3 -17.29 2.91 -2.93
CA PRO A 3 -16.53 2.79 -1.69
C PRO A 3 -15.41 3.82 -1.68
N ALA A 4 -15.28 4.56 -0.56
CA ALA A 4 -14.24 5.56 -0.40
C ALA A 4 -12.83 4.94 -0.54
N PRO A 5 -11.83 5.70 -1.05
CA PRO A 5 -10.46 5.23 -1.15
C PRO A 5 -9.91 4.79 0.21
N SER A 6 -9.15 3.70 0.22
CA SER A 6 -8.50 3.23 1.45
C SER A 6 -7.38 4.18 1.87
N ASP A 7 -7.28 4.47 3.17
CA ASP A 7 -6.15 5.19 3.74
C ASP A 7 -4.86 4.36 3.61
N LEU A 8 -3.94 4.80 2.75
CA LEU A 8 -2.70 4.10 2.44
C LEU A 8 -1.56 4.36 3.47
N THR A 9 -1.76 5.24 4.45
CA THR A 9 -0.74 5.55 5.49
C THR A 9 -0.64 4.49 6.58
N GLY A 10 -1.64 3.62 6.69
CA GLY A 10 -1.72 2.55 7.69
C GLY A 10 -1.60 1.13 7.12
N ILE A 11 -1.01 0.94 5.93
CA ILE A 11 -0.86 -0.40 5.33
C ILE A 11 -0.03 -1.31 6.25
N ALA A 12 1.07 -0.82 6.80
CA ALA A 12 1.92 -1.58 7.71
C ALA A 12 1.17 -1.97 8.99
N LEU A 13 0.44 -1.03 9.59
CA LEU A 13 -0.34 -1.28 10.82
C LEU A 13 -1.38 -2.38 10.65
N ARG A 14 -2.05 -2.44 9.48
CA ARG A 14 -3.01 -3.50 9.15
C ARG A 14 -2.37 -4.86 8.86
N ASN A 15 -1.04 -4.91 8.69
CA ASN A 15 -0.26 -6.10 8.37
C ASN A 15 0.77 -6.40 9.48
N ASP A 16 0.35 -6.38 10.74
CA ASP A 16 1.19 -6.69 11.91
C ASP A 16 2.46 -5.82 12.01
N GLY A 17 2.34 -4.54 11.61
CA GLY A 17 3.45 -3.60 11.58
C GLY A 17 4.42 -3.79 10.42
N ARG A 18 4.11 -4.66 9.43
CA ARG A 18 5.00 -4.96 8.30
C ARG A 18 4.47 -4.39 7.00
N PHE A 19 5.30 -3.60 6.33
CA PHE A 19 5.04 -3.19 4.95
C PHE A 19 5.51 -4.26 3.96
N LYS A 20 4.59 -5.13 3.52
CA LYS A 20 4.87 -6.24 2.61
C LYS A 20 5.03 -5.77 1.15
N GLU A 21 6.20 -5.25 0.83
CA GLU A 21 6.48 -4.60 -0.46
C GLU A 21 6.07 -5.41 -1.71
N SER A 22 6.30 -6.72 -1.70
CA SER A 22 6.00 -7.60 -2.83
C SER A 22 4.50 -7.70 -3.09
N GLU A 23 3.69 -7.78 -2.03
CA GLU A 23 2.22 -7.81 -2.11
C GLU A 23 1.67 -6.45 -2.60
N VAL A 24 2.22 -5.35 -2.08
CA VAL A 24 1.85 -3.99 -2.50
C VAL A 24 2.22 -3.75 -3.96
N LEU A 25 3.42 -4.15 -4.38
CA LEU A 25 3.87 -4.04 -5.78
C LEU A 25 2.97 -4.84 -6.71
N ALA A 26 2.67 -6.10 -6.36
CA ALA A 26 1.80 -6.94 -7.18
C ALA A 26 0.36 -6.39 -7.28
N THR A 27 -0.11 -5.66 -6.26
CA THR A 27 -1.39 -4.94 -6.29
C THR A 27 -1.34 -3.74 -7.25
N ILE A 28 -0.30 -2.91 -7.17
CA ILE A 28 -0.12 -1.72 -8.03
C ILE A 28 0.08 -2.12 -9.50
N ASP A 29 0.91 -3.12 -9.75
CA ASP A 29 1.23 -3.67 -11.07
C ASP A 29 0.03 -4.41 -11.71
N GLY A 30 -1.05 -4.63 -10.95
CA GLY A 30 -2.28 -5.27 -11.44
C GLY A 30 -2.22 -6.79 -11.54
N ARG A 31 -1.18 -7.43 -10.97
CA ARG A 31 -1.09 -8.90 -10.84
C ARG A 31 -2.08 -9.46 -9.82
N TYR A 32 -2.49 -8.64 -8.84
CA TYR A 32 -3.66 -8.91 -8.01
C TYR A 32 -4.83 -8.06 -8.48
N ALA A 33 -5.87 -8.71 -9.00
CA ALA A 33 -7.14 -8.06 -9.25
C ALA A 33 -7.87 -7.84 -7.91
N VAL A 34 -7.80 -6.61 -7.39
CA VAL A 34 -8.59 -6.23 -6.20
C VAL A 34 -10.00 -5.88 -6.67
N ALA A 35 -10.94 -6.80 -6.41
CA ALA A 35 -12.35 -6.68 -6.81
C ALA A 35 -13.08 -5.46 -6.22
N ALA A 36 -12.48 -4.77 -5.24
CA ALA A 36 -13.05 -3.62 -4.54
C ALA A 36 -12.97 -2.30 -5.32
N HIS A 37 -12.29 -2.26 -6.47
CA HIS A 37 -12.20 -1.04 -7.28
C HIS A 37 -13.43 -0.93 -8.18
N GLY A 38 -14.35 -0.06 -7.80
CA GLY A 38 -15.46 0.38 -8.65
C GLY A 38 -14.97 1.09 -9.92
N THR A 39 -15.91 1.59 -10.72
CA THR A 39 -15.67 2.01 -12.11
C THR A 39 -14.82 3.27 -12.31
N ARG A 40 -14.40 4.01 -11.27
CA ARG A 40 -13.82 5.35 -11.54
C ARG A 40 -12.80 5.97 -10.57
N GLU A 41 -12.63 5.53 -9.33
CA GLU A 41 -11.74 6.26 -8.41
C GLU A 41 -10.26 5.83 -8.46
N MET A 42 -9.97 4.55 -8.72
CA MET A 42 -8.58 4.07 -8.78
C MET A 42 -8.33 3.29 -10.07
N PRO A 43 -7.44 3.78 -10.94
CA PRO A 43 -7.09 3.05 -12.14
C PRO A 43 -6.23 1.83 -11.79
N VAL A 44 -6.16 0.86 -12.71
CA VAL A 44 -5.14 -0.19 -12.64
C VAL A 44 -3.79 0.46 -12.98
N TRP A 45 -3.02 0.80 -11.96
CA TRP A 45 -1.78 1.58 -12.11
C TRP A 45 -0.77 0.93 -13.06
N GLY A 46 -0.63 -0.40 -13.05
CA GLY A 46 0.21 -1.11 -14.01
C GLY A 46 -0.20 -0.87 -15.47
N ALA A 47 -1.50 -0.78 -15.76
CA ALA A 47 -1.99 -0.45 -17.10
C ALA A 47 -1.74 1.03 -17.45
N VAL A 48 -1.91 1.94 -16.48
CA VAL A 48 -1.64 3.38 -16.66
C VAL A 48 -0.16 3.63 -16.93
N PHE A 49 0.74 3.02 -16.16
CA PHE A 49 2.17 3.20 -16.35
C PHE A 49 2.63 2.59 -17.69
N ARG A 50 2.11 1.42 -18.06
CA ARG A 50 2.39 0.84 -19.39
C ARG A 50 1.93 1.76 -20.52
N GLU A 51 0.73 2.33 -20.42
CA GLU A 51 0.19 3.25 -21.44
C GLU A 51 1.00 4.55 -21.51
N ARG A 52 1.42 5.10 -20.36
CA ARG A 52 2.33 6.26 -20.30
C ARG A 52 3.61 6.02 -21.10
N HIS A 53 4.13 4.80 -21.05
CA HIS A 53 5.38 4.40 -21.70
C HIS A 53 5.17 3.71 -23.05
N ARG A 54 3.99 3.81 -23.67
CA ARG A 54 3.66 3.07 -24.90
C ARG A 54 4.65 3.28 -26.06
N ASP A 55 5.28 4.45 -26.11
CA ASP A 55 6.21 4.86 -27.16
C ASP A 55 7.69 4.58 -26.77
N ASP A 56 7.95 4.06 -25.56
CA ASP A 56 9.27 3.62 -25.12
C ASP A 56 9.65 2.25 -25.72
N PRO A 57 10.94 1.97 -25.95
CA PRO A 57 11.40 0.65 -26.43
C PRO A 57 11.06 -0.52 -25.50
N LEU A 58 10.84 -0.25 -24.21
CA LEU A 58 10.56 -1.24 -23.16
C LEU A 58 9.42 -0.75 -22.26
N PRO A 59 8.18 -0.69 -22.76
CA PRO A 59 7.04 -0.06 -22.07
C PRO A 59 6.70 -0.76 -20.75
N ILE A 60 6.79 -2.09 -20.72
CA ILE A 60 6.54 -2.91 -19.53
C ILE A 60 7.58 -2.60 -18.45
N GLN A 61 8.86 -2.58 -18.81
CA GLN A 61 9.94 -2.34 -17.85
C GLN A 61 9.90 -0.92 -17.28
N ARG A 62 9.61 0.08 -18.11
CA ARG A 62 9.40 1.45 -17.64
C ARG A 62 8.22 1.55 -16.69
N GLY A 63 7.10 0.91 -17.02
CA GLY A 63 5.95 0.86 -16.12
C GLY A 63 6.24 0.18 -14.78
N MET A 64 7.08 -0.86 -14.76
CA MET A 64 7.52 -1.50 -13.52
C MET A 64 8.40 -0.57 -12.66
N HIS A 65 9.23 0.28 -13.25
CA HIS A 65 10.00 1.28 -12.51
C HIS A 65 9.08 2.32 -11.84
N ASP A 66 8.06 2.80 -12.55
CA ASP A 66 7.04 3.69 -11.99
C ASP A 66 6.30 3.02 -10.81
N ALA A 67 5.88 1.76 -10.98
CA ALA A 67 5.25 0.99 -9.91
C ALA A 67 6.16 0.83 -8.70
N ARG A 68 7.46 0.58 -8.90
CA ARG A 68 8.43 0.46 -7.81
C ARG A 68 8.62 1.77 -7.07
N ALA A 69 8.75 2.88 -7.79
CA ALA A 69 8.87 4.21 -7.18
C ALA A 69 7.64 4.55 -6.31
N LEU A 70 6.44 4.18 -6.77
CA LEU A 70 5.22 4.33 -5.98
C LEU A 70 5.22 3.47 -4.72
N VAL A 71 5.66 2.20 -4.79
CA VAL A 71 5.81 1.33 -3.62
C VAL A 71 6.80 1.90 -2.61
N ASP A 72 7.92 2.43 -3.08
CA ASP A 72 8.94 3.03 -2.22
C ASP A 72 8.41 4.30 -1.55
N TYR A 73 7.65 5.14 -2.27
CA TYR A 73 6.97 6.28 -1.67
C TYR A 73 5.95 5.86 -0.62
N LEU A 74 5.10 4.86 -0.92
CA LEU A 74 4.14 4.32 0.05
C LEU A 74 4.83 3.79 1.30
N ARG A 75 6.01 3.15 1.18
CA ARG A 75 6.80 2.74 2.36
C ARG A 75 7.13 3.93 3.26
N THR A 76 7.51 5.07 2.69
CA THR A 76 7.84 6.28 3.48
C THR A 76 6.63 6.93 4.15
N LEU A 77 5.41 6.65 3.69
CA LEU A 77 4.18 7.17 4.27
C LEU A 77 3.65 6.35 5.45
N GLN A 78 4.24 5.18 5.73
CA GLN A 78 3.72 4.29 6.74
C GLN A 78 3.91 4.88 8.13
N ARG A 79 2.81 4.98 8.89
CA ARG A 79 2.86 5.37 10.30
C ARG A 79 3.48 4.25 11.11
N GLU A 80 4.47 4.59 11.93
CA GLU A 80 4.97 3.69 12.96
C GLU A 80 3.89 3.48 14.02
N ARG A 81 3.85 2.29 14.63
CA ARG A 81 2.96 2.04 15.77
C ARG A 81 3.38 3.06 16.83
N SER A 82 2.50 3.98 17.21
CA SER A 82 2.80 4.92 18.28
C SER A 82 3.04 4.12 19.56
N ASP A 83 4.20 4.30 20.19
CA ASP A 83 4.60 3.61 21.42
C ASP A 83 3.66 3.88 22.61
N ALA A 84 2.71 4.83 22.47
CA ALA A 84 1.77 5.23 23.51
C ALA A 84 0.67 4.19 23.84
N ASP A 85 0.41 3.21 22.97
CA ASP A 85 -0.60 2.16 23.22
C ASP A 85 -0.04 0.91 23.91
N SER A 86 1.27 0.88 24.24
CA SER A 86 1.91 -0.30 24.83
C SER A 86 2.07 -0.25 26.35
N ASP A 87 1.60 0.81 27.03
CA ASP A 87 1.86 1.03 28.46
C ASP A 87 0.65 0.77 29.39
N GLU A 88 -0.45 0.19 28.88
CA GLU A 88 -1.66 -0.10 29.69
C GLU A 88 -1.98 -1.60 29.74
N SER A 89 -0.98 -2.43 30.03
CA SER A 89 -1.19 -3.86 30.32
C SER A 89 -0.13 -4.37 31.29
N GLY A 90 -0.32 -4.13 32.59
CA GLY A 90 0.39 -4.89 33.60
C GLY A 90 0.82 -4.14 34.86
N GLU A 91 -0.03 -3.31 35.46
CA GLU A 91 0.22 -2.82 36.83
C GLU A 91 -1.09 -2.89 37.63
N ALA A 92 -1.69 -4.09 37.69
CA ALA A 92 -2.60 -4.42 38.77
C ALA A 92 -1.73 -4.75 40.00
N ARG A 93 -1.39 -3.69 40.73
CA ARG A 93 -0.78 -3.72 42.05
C ARG A 93 -1.66 -4.54 42.98
N ASP A 94 -1.24 -5.77 43.23
CA ASP A 94 -1.69 -6.52 44.39
C ASP A 94 -0.88 -6.01 45.59
N ASN A 95 -1.56 -5.35 46.54
CA ASN A 95 -1.02 -4.90 47.81
C ASN A 95 -2.18 -4.61 48.78
N PRO A 96 -2.13 -4.98 50.07
CA PRO A 96 -1.46 -6.11 50.71
C PRO A 96 -2.43 -7.21 51.20
#